data_AF-A0A9E1R801-F1
#
_entry.id   AF-A0A9E1R801-F1
#
_cell.length_a   1.000
_cell.length_b   1.000
_cell.length_c   1.000
_cell.angle_alpha   90.00
_cell.angle_beta   90.00
_cell.angle_gamma   90.00
#
_symmetry.space_group_name_H-M   'P 1'
#
loop_
_entity.id
_entity.type
_entity.pdbx_description
1 polymer ?
#
loop_
_entity_poly.entity_id
_entity_poly.type
_entity_poly.pdbx_seq_one_letter_code
_entity_poly.pdbx_strand_id
1 'polypeptide(L)'
;MDLLSNDWFFWLVITLLGFGIGFLFGRTNNSDLKRQNQLSKELQTAHTEMAEYKEQVNLHFADTAAAVNQLTDSYRNVHEQLAKGAQSLCDDPDTVSSLETIAGPKESAIEHQAEPAPTIRPPMDYAPSSSTKEHGTLDERYGLKPKQEATAPSAYDIPVTPTAKT
;
A
#
# COMPACT_ATOMS: atom_id res chain seq x y z
N MET A 1 25.85 -71.57 14.25
CA MET A 1 25.12 -70.60 13.40
C MET A 1 23.91 -70.16 14.22
N ASP A 2 24.17 -69.52 15.35
CA ASP A 2 23.16 -69.34 16.41
C ASP A 2 22.67 -67.89 16.49
N LEU A 3 23.24 -67.01 15.66
CA LEU A 3 22.87 -65.60 15.55
C LEU A 3 21.45 -65.38 14.96
N LEU A 4 20.87 -66.41 14.33
CA LEU A 4 19.52 -66.38 13.75
C LEU A 4 18.43 -66.94 14.68
N SER A 5 18.77 -67.50 15.83
CA SER A 5 17.78 -68.08 16.77
C SER A 5 17.24 -67.09 17.80
N ASN A 6 17.80 -65.87 17.87
CA ASN A 6 17.39 -64.84 18.82
C ASN A 6 16.50 -63.81 18.12
N ASP A 7 15.19 -63.94 18.28
CA ASP A 7 14.19 -63.00 17.74
C ASP A 7 14.51 -61.53 18.08
N TRP A 8 15.01 -61.26 19.28
CA TRP A 8 15.36 -59.90 19.72
C TRP A 8 16.55 -59.30 18.95
N PHE A 9 17.51 -60.12 18.50
CA PHE A 9 18.67 -59.67 17.73
C PHE A 9 18.27 -59.28 16.30
N PHE A 10 17.32 -60.00 15.71
CA PHE A 10 16.80 -59.70 14.38
C PHE A 10 16.12 -58.32 14.34
N TRP A 11 15.29 -58.01 15.35
CA TRP A 11 14.69 -56.69 15.52
C TRP A 11 15.72 -55.57 15.71
N LEU A 12 16.81 -55.85 16.44
CA LEU A 12 17.90 -54.89 16.64
C LEU A 12 18.62 -54.59 15.33
N VAL A 13 18.95 -55.60 14.53
CA VAL A 13 19.63 -55.41 13.23
C VAL A 13 18.75 -54.65 12.24
N ILE A 14 17.46 -54.96 12.15
CA ILE A 14 16.50 -54.22 11.31
C ILE A 14 16.42 -52.76 11.74
N THR A 15 16.36 -52.49 13.05
CA THR A 15 16.29 -51.13 13.58
C THR A 15 17.56 -50.35 13.22
N LEU A 16 18.73 -50.96 13.34
CA LEU A 16 20.01 -50.33 13.03
C LEU A 16 20.15 -50.06 11.52
N LEU A 17 19.71 -51.00 10.68
CA LEU A 17 19.72 -50.85 9.23
C LEU A 17 18.72 -49.78 8.77
N GLY A 18 17.50 -49.80 9.31
CA GLY A 18 16.46 -48.81 9.04
C GLY A 18 16.85 -47.41 9.52
N PHE A 19 17.49 -47.31 10.68
CA PHE A 19 18.02 -46.03 11.20
C PHE A 19 19.15 -45.50 10.33
N GLY A 20 20.07 -46.34 9.87
CA GLY A 20 21.16 -45.94 8.97
C GLY A 20 20.63 -45.39 7.64
N ILE A 21 19.69 -46.09 7.02
CA ILE A 21 19.04 -45.66 5.77
C ILE A 21 18.21 -44.39 6.02
N GLY A 22 17.38 -44.38 7.06
CA GLY A 22 16.55 -43.23 7.44
C GLY A 22 17.37 -41.97 7.73
N PHE A 23 18.53 -42.11 8.39
CA PHE A 23 19.43 -41.00 8.67
C PHE A 23 20.10 -40.47 7.39
N LEU A 24 20.50 -41.35 6.46
CA LEU A 24 21.04 -40.92 5.16
C LEU A 24 20.00 -40.13 4.35
N PHE A 25 18.77 -40.64 4.24
CA PHE A 25 17.69 -39.95 3.53
C PHE A 25 17.23 -38.67 4.24
N GLY A 26 17.21 -38.65 5.59
CA GLY A 26 16.86 -37.45 6.35
C GLY A 26 17.92 -36.34 6.23
N ARG A 27 19.20 -36.70 6.10
CA ARG A 27 20.30 -35.74 6.00
C ARG A 27 20.50 -35.17 4.58
N THR A 28 20.06 -35.86 3.53
CA THR A 28 20.15 -35.34 2.15
C THR A 28 19.10 -34.26 1.84
N ASN A 29 18.15 -34.02 2.74
CA ASN A 29 17.14 -32.97 2.60
C ASN A 29 17.70 -31.56 2.90
N ASN A 30 18.70 -31.12 2.12
CA ASN A 30 19.22 -29.73 2.10
C ASN A 30 18.26 -28.74 1.40
N SER A 31 17.01 -29.15 1.15
CA SER A 31 15.98 -28.37 0.46
C SER A 31 15.51 -27.18 1.32
N ASP A 32 15.55 -27.29 2.65
CA ASP A 32 15.17 -26.21 3.56
C ASP A 32 16.09 -24.99 3.46
N LEU A 33 17.40 -25.19 3.32
CA LEU A 33 18.36 -24.08 3.13
C LEU A 33 18.14 -23.38 1.78
N LYS A 34 17.80 -24.13 0.73
CA LYS A 34 17.46 -23.54 -0.58
C LYS A 34 16.16 -22.74 -0.49
N ARG A 35 15.15 -23.28 0.19
CA ARG A 35 13.86 -22.63 0.39
C ARG A 35 13.99 -21.36 1.20
N GLN A 36 14.78 -21.36 2.27
CA GLN A 36 15.03 -20.18 3.09
C GLN A 36 15.74 -19.08 2.31
N ASN A 37 16.78 -19.43 1.53
CA ASN A 37 17.46 -18.47 0.65
C ASN A 37 16.56 -17.92 -0.45
N GLN A 38 15.67 -18.74 -1.00
CA GLN A 38 14.70 -18.30 -2.01
C GLN A 38 13.71 -17.30 -1.40
N LEU A 39 13.14 -17.62 -0.23
CA LEU A 39 12.23 -16.74 0.50
C LEU A 39 12.90 -15.41 0.88
N SER A 40 14.15 -15.44 1.37
CA SER A 40 14.88 -14.20 1.67
C SER A 40 15.14 -13.37 0.42
N LYS A 41 15.41 -14.02 -0.71
CA LYS A 41 15.61 -13.34 -2.00
C LYS A 41 14.31 -12.72 -2.50
N GLU A 42 13.19 -13.43 -2.41
CA GLU A 42 11.87 -12.91 -2.79
C GLU A 42 11.48 -11.68 -1.96
N LEU A 43 11.72 -11.71 -0.64
CA LEU A 43 11.53 -10.53 0.21
C LEU A 43 12.43 -9.37 -0.21
N GLN A 44 13.72 -9.63 -0.45
CA GLN A 44 14.64 -8.58 -0.86
C GLN A 44 14.24 -7.95 -2.21
N THR A 45 13.82 -8.77 -3.18
CA THR A 45 13.32 -8.29 -4.46
C THR A 45 12.08 -7.42 -4.28
N ALA A 46 11.07 -7.89 -3.53
CA ALA A 46 9.84 -7.12 -3.30
C ALA A 46 10.12 -5.78 -2.60
N HIS A 47 11.02 -5.76 -1.61
CA HIS A 47 11.43 -4.52 -0.95
C HIS A 47 12.15 -3.55 -1.91
N THR A 48 12.98 -4.08 -2.81
CA THR A 48 13.69 -3.29 -3.82
C THR A 48 12.71 -2.69 -4.83
N GLU A 49 11.77 -3.49 -5.35
CA GLU A 49 10.73 -3.03 -6.27
C GLU A 49 9.85 -1.93 -5.64
N MET A 50 9.48 -2.07 -4.36
CA MET A 50 8.75 -1.02 -3.66
C MET A 50 9.55 0.27 -3.51
N ALA A 51 10.86 0.19 -3.28
CA ALA A 51 11.72 1.36 -3.16
C ALA A 51 11.84 2.08 -4.52
N GLU A 52 12.06 1.33 -5.60
CA GLU A 52 12.13 1.84 -6.96
C GLU A 52 10.81 2.51 -7.38
N TYR A 53 9.67 1.88 -7.10
CA TYR A 53 8.36 2.48 -7.36
C TYR A 53 8.16 3.81 -6.63
N LYS A 54 8.53 3.87 -5.34
CA LYS A 54 8.44 5.11 -4.55
C LYS A 54 9.33 6.22 -5.12
N GLU A 55 10.53 5.88 -5.57
CA GLU A 55 11.44 6.82 -6.20
C GLU A 55 10.85 7.34 -7.53
N GLN A 56 10.34 6.45 -8.38
CA GLN A 56 9.72 6.82 -9.66
C GLN A 56 8.52 7.76 -9.47
N VAL A 57 7.67 7.49 -8.48
CA VAL A 57 6.53 8.36 -8.15
C VAL A 57 7.01 9.73 -7.68
N ASN A 58 8.04 9.78 -6.83
CA ASN A 58 8.60 11.04 -6.36
C ASN A 58 9.17 11.88 -7.52
N LEU A 59 9.89 11.25 -8.44
CA LEU A 59 10.39 11.92 -9.65
C LEU A 59 9.24 12.46 -10.51
N HIS A 60 8.18 11.67 -10.72
CA HIS A 60 7.03 12.11 -11.51
C HIS A 60 6.31 13.32 -10.90
N PHE A 61 6.15 13.36 -9.58
CA PHE A 61 5.58 14.51 -8.88
C PHE A 61 6.51 15.73 -8.91
N ALA A 62 7.83 15.54 -8.86
CA ALA A 62 8.79 16.64 -9.04
C ALA A 62 8.68 17.25 -10.45
N ASP A 63 8.64 16.42 -11.49
CA ASP A 63 8.46 16.86 -12.88
C ASP A 63 7.10 17.56 -13.07
N THR A 64 6.04 17.02 -12.47
CA THR A 64 4.70 17.62 -12.52
C THR A 64 4.66 18.96 -11.82
N ALA A 65 5.29 19.10 -10.64
CA ALA A 65 5.38 20.38 -9.94
C ALA A 65 6.13 21.42 -10.77
N ALA A 66 7.20 21.02 -11.47
CA ALA A 66 7.90 21.91 -12.39
C ALA A 66 7.00 22.36 -13.56
N ALA A 67 6.26 21.44 -14.17
CA ALA A 67 5.33 21.75 -15.26
C ALA A 67 4.18 22.69 -14.81
N VAL A 68 3.62 22.47 -13.62
CA VAL A 68 2.58 23.32 -13.03
C VAL A 68 3.11 24.73 -12.73
N ASN A 69 4.35 24.86 -12.27
CA ASN A 69 4.99 26.17 -12.10
C ASN A 69 5.14 26.89 -13.44
N GLN A 70 5.63 26.20 -14.47
CA GLN A 70 5.74 26.79 -15.81
C GLN A 70 4.38 27.25 -16.38
N LEU A 71 3.33 26.48 -16.13
CA LEU A 71 1.96 26.86 -16.47
C LEU A 71 1.53 28.13 -15.70
N THR A 72 1.81 28.19 -14.41
CA THR A 72 1.51 29.34 -13.55
C THR A 72 2.21 30.60 -14.05
N ASP A 73 3.49 30.50 -14.40
CA ASP A 73 4.26 31.62 -14.95
C ASP A 73 3.69 32.09 -16.30
N SER A 74 3.30 31.14 -17.15
CA SER A 74 2.65 31.46 -18.43
C SER A 74 1.31 32.17 -18.23
N TYR A 75 0.50 31.72 -17.26
CA TYR A 75 -0.75 32.37 -16.88
C TYR A 75 -0.52 33.81 -16.39
N ARG A 76 0.46 34.02 -15.50
CA ARG A 76 0.82 35.36 -14.99
C ARG A 76 1.24 36.29 -16.12
N ASN A 77 2.07 35.83 -17.05
CA ASN A 77 2.52 36.62 -18.20
C ASN A 77 1.33 37.06 -19.08
N VAL A 78 0.40 36.15 -19.38
CA VAL A 78 -0.82 36.48 -20.14
C VAL A 78 -1.65 37.52 -19.40
N HIS A 79 -1.80 37.35 -18.08
CA HIS A 79 -2.55 38.31 -17.26
C HIS A 79 -1.89 39.70 -17.21
N GLU A 80 -0.56 39.76 -17.12
CA GLU A 80 0.19 41.02 -17.16
C GLU A 80 0.03 41.73 -18.51
N GLN A 81 0.08 40.99 -19.63
CA GLN A 81 -0.17 41.53 -20.96
C GLN A 81 -1.60 42.06 -21.11
N LEU A 82 -2.58 41.37 -20.53
CA LEU A 82 -3.97 41.82 -20.54
C LEU A 82 -4.16 43.08 -19.69
N ALA A 83 -3.55 43.15 -18.51
CA ALA A 83 -3.57 44.35 -17.67
C ALA A 83 -2.90 45.55 -18.36
N LYS A 84 -1.72 45.33 -18.98
CA LYS A 84 -1.02 46.37 -19.74
C LYS A 84 -1.78 46.81 -20.99
N GLY A 85 -2.36 45.86 -21.73
CA GLY A 85 -3.19 46.11 -22.90
C GLY A 85 -4.45 46.90 -22.54
N ALA A 86 -5.09 46.53 -21.42
CA ALA A 86 -6.21 47.27 -20.88
C ALA A 86 -5.76 48.69 -20.51
N GLN A 87 -4.71 48.88 -19.70
CA GLN A 87 -4.21 50.21 -19.33
C GLN A 87 -3.88 51.11 -20.54
N SER A 88 -3.36 50.54 -21.62
CA SER A 88 -3.01 51.29 -22.84
C SER A 88 -4.22 51.62 -23.73
N LEU A 89 -5.29 50.84 -23.67
CA LEU A 89 -6.48 50.99 -24.53
C LEU A 89 -7.64 51.69 -23.81
N CYS A 90 -7.66 51.57 -22.48
CA CYS A 90 -8.53 52.25 -21.55
C CYS A 90 -7.80 53.49 -21.00
N ASP A 91 -7.76 54.55 -21.80
CA ASP A 91 -7.36 55.90 -21.36
C ASP A 91 -8.47 56.60 -20.53
N ASP A 92 -9.54 55.86 -20.22
CA ASP A 92 -10.72 56.31 -19.49
C ASP A 92 -10.61 55.91 -17.99
N PRO A 93 -10.56 56.88 -17.06
CA PRO A 93 -10.27 56.64 -15.64
C PRO A 93 -11.29 55.71 -14.92
N ASP A 94 -12.52 55.59 -15.42
CA ASP A 94 -13.54 54.72 -14.81
C ASP A 94 -13.30 53.23 -15.12
N THR A 95 -12.66 52.93 -16.26
CA THR A 95 -12.36 51.55 -16.65
C THR A 95 -11.16 50.97 -15.92
N VAL A 96 -10.17 51.79 -15.57
CA VAL A 96 -8.97 51.40 -14.80
C VAL A 96 -9.35 50.90 -13.39
N SER A 97 -10.31 51.56 -12.74
CA SER A 97 -10.81 51.20 -11.40
C SER A 97 -11.54 49.85 -11.38
N SER A 98 -12.21 49.49 -12.49
CA SER A 98 -12.91 48.20 -12.62
C SER A 98 -11.94 47.03 -12.86
N LEU A 99 -10.83 47.27 -13.58
CA LEU A 99 -9.76 46.28 -13.78
C LEU A 99 -8.92 46.03 -12.53
N GLU A 100 -8.66 47.06 -11.71
CA GLU A 100 -7.95 46.90 -10.42
C GLU A 100 -8.74 46.01 -9.44
N THR A 101 -10.06 45.99 -9.55
CA THR A 101 -10.94 45.09 -8.78
C THR A 101 -10.85 43.63 -9.26
N ILE A 102 -10.60 43.40 -10.56
CA ILE A 102 -10.45 42.05 -11.16
C ILE A 102 -9.03 41.51 -10.96
N ALA A 103 -8.02 42.38 -10.88
CA ALA A 103 -6.62 42.03 -10.65
C ALA A 103 -6.36 41.31 -9.31
N GLY A 104 -7.39 41.18 -8.47
CA GLY A 104 -7.33 40.47 -7.21
C GLY A 104 -6.55 41.24 -6.14
N PRO A 105 -6.74 40.91 -4.85
CA PRO A 105 -6.01 41.57 -3.79
C PRO A 105 -4.50 41.38 -3.99
N LYS A 106 -3.83 42.49 -4.32
CA LYS A 106 -2.40 42.74 -4.16
C LYS A 106 -1.93 42.03 -2.89
N GLU A 107 -1.17 40.95 -3.11
CA GLU A 107 -0.38 40.17 -2.18
C GLU A 107 -0.59 40.56 -0.72
N SER A 108 -1.77 40.22 -0.19
CA SER A 108 -1.93 40.13 1.25
C SER A 108 -1.11 38.92 1.62
N ALA A 109 0.07 39.16 2.18
CA ALA A 109 0.90 38.14 2.78
C ALA A 109 -0.04 37.14 3.47
N ILE A 110 -0.05 35.90 2.98
CA ILE A 110 -0.83 34.83 3.59
C ILE A 110 -0.32 34.76 5.02
N GLU A 111 -1.09 35.32 5.95
CA GLU A 111 -0.85 35.19 7.36
C GLU A 111 -0.92 33.69 7.61
N HIS A 112 0.26 33.10 7.80
CA HIS A 112 0.43 31.69 8.09
C HIS A 112 -0.17 31.49 9.48
N GLN A 113 -1.49 31.31 9.52
CA GLN A 113 -2.18 30.82 10.69
C GLN A 113 -1.47 29.52 11.02
N ALA A 114 -0.78 29.50 12.17
CA ALA A 114 0.00 28.37 12.62
C ALA A 114 -0.94 27.19 12.89
N GLU A 115 -1.27 26.47 11.83
CA GLU A 115 -1.83 25.14 11.90
C GLU A 115 -0.83 24.26 12.67
N PRO A 116 -1.30 23.51 13.68
CA PRO A 116 -0.42 22.60 14.42
C PRO A 116 0.24 21.66 13.41
N ALA A 117 1.56 21.52 13.54
CA ALA A 117 2.44 20.82 12.59
C ALA A 117 1.74 19.62 11.92
N PRO A 118 1.62 19.59 10.57
CA PRO A 118 0.94 18.49 9.89
C PRO A 118 1.68 17.22 10.24
N THR A 119 1.04 16.37 11.05
CA THR A 119 1.55 15.03 11.28
C THR A 119 1.42 14.33 9.95
N ILE A 120 2.51 14.25 9.18
CA ILE A 120 2.55 13.53 7.92
C ILE A 120 2.35 12.06 8.26
N ARG A 121 1.10 11.61 8.20
CA ARG A 121 0.72 10.22 8.33
C ARG A 121 0.68 9.64 6.92
N PRO A 122 1.22 8.43 6.72
CA PRO A 122 1.03 7.73 5.45
C PRO A 122 -0.47 7.61 5.14
N PRO A 123 -0.87 7.60 3.86
CA PRO A 123 -2.26 7.48 3.47
C PRO A 123 -2.88 6.27 4.17
N MET A 124 -3.96 6.52 4.92
CA MET A 124 -4.66 5.48 5.67
C MET A 124 -5.64 4.80 4.73
N ASP A 125 -5.32 3.58 4.28
CA ASP A 125 -6.18 2.77 3.39
C ASP A 125 -7.42 2.19 4.10
N TYR A 126 -7.69 2.58 5.34
CA TYR A 126 -8.85 2.13 6.11
C TYR A 126 -9.64 3.32 6.64
N ALA A 127 -10.97 3.23 6.53
CA ALA A 127 -11.88 4.17 7.17
C ALA A 127 -11.82 3.96 8.69
N PRO A 128 -11.46 4.98 9.50
CA PRO A 128 -11.48 4.83 10.95
C PRO A 128 -12.92 4.61 11.44
N SER A 129 -13.13 3.62 12.31
CA SER A 129 -14.41 3.46 13.01
C SER A 129 -14.61 4.64 13.95
N SER A 130 -15.67 5.42 13.72
CA SER A 130 -16.02 6.60 14.53
C SER A 130 -16.50 6.16 15.91
N SER A 131 -15.56 5.99 16.84
CA SER A 131 -15.79 5.64 18.25
C SER A 131 -16.42 4.26 18.48
N THR A 132 -16.06 3.66 19.61
CA THR A 132 -16.28 2.26 20.03
C THR A 132 -17.71 1.69 19.92
N LYS A 133 -18.70 2.50 19.54
CA LYS A 133 -20.12 2.11 19.45
C LYS A 133 -20.70 2.12 18.04
N GLU A 134 -20.02 2.70 17.04
CA GLU A 134 -20.54 2.76 15.67
C GLU A 134 -19.74 1.82 14.76
N HIS A 135 -20.43 0.79 14.30
CA HIS A 135 -19.93 -0.12 13.27
C HIS A 135 -19.78 0.65 11.96
N GLY A 136 -18.59 0.58 11.35
CA GLY A 136 -18.30 1.29 10.11
C GLY A 136 -19.18 0.85 8.95
N THR A 137 -19.25 1.65 7.89
CA THR A 137 -20.06 1.42 6.68
C THR A 137 -19.74 0.11 5.95
N LEU A 138 -18.58 -0.50 6.25
CA LEU A 138 -18.13 -1.78 5.70
C LEU A 138 -18.22 -2.94 6.72
N ASP A 139 -18.81 -2.72 7.91
CA ASP A 139 -19.06 -3.80 8.87
C ASP A 139 -20.22 -4.66 8.37
N GLU A 140 -20.11 -5.98 8.51
CA GLU A 140 -21.11 -6.98 8.08
C GLU A 140 -22.51 -6.74 8.69
N ARG A 141 -22.60 -5.93 9.75
CA ARG A 141 -23.86 -5.57 10.43
C ARG A 141 -24.43 -4.24 9.97
N TYR A 142 -23.76 -3.53 9.06
CA TYR A 142 -24.24 -2.25 8.55
C TYR A 142 -25.59 -2.45 7.82
N GLY A 143 -26.64 -1.80 8.34
CA GLY A 143 -28.00 -1.96 7.82
C GLY A 143 -28.78 -3.18 8.35
N LEU A 144 -28.18 -4.03 9.19
CA LEU A 144 -28.88 -5.16 9.81
C LEU A 144 -29.43 -4.78 11.18
N LYS A 145 -30.75 -4.84 11.35
CA LYS A 145 -31.40 -4.66 12.66
C LYS A 145 -31.22 -5.96 13.47
N PRO A 146 -30.78 -5.90 14.74
CA PRO A 146 -30.59 -7.11 15.55
C PRO A 146 -31.95 -7.81 15.73
N LYS A 147 -32.13 -8.94 15.04
CA LYS A 147 -33.24 -9.84 15.27
C LYS A 147 -32.79 -10.87 16.29
N GLN A 148 -33.44 -10.85 17.44
CA GLN A 148 -33.19 -11.76 18.54
C GLN A 148 -33.89 -13.08 18.24
N GLU A 149 -33.21 -14.06 17.63
CA GLU A 149 -33.77 -15.43 17.55
C GLU A 149 -32.72 -16.54 17.36
N ALA A 150 -32.81 -17.48 18.31
CA ALA A 150 -32.39 -18.89 18.39
C ALA A 150 -31.29 -19.46 17.47
N THR A 151 -30.27 -19.98 18.14
CA THR A 151 -29.28 -20.98 17.71
C THR A 151 -29.85 -22.11 16.85
N ALA A 152 -29.28 -22.29 15.66
CA ALA A 152 -29.05 -23.60 15.04
C ALA A 152 -27.82 -23.49 14.11
N PRO A 153 -26.84 -24.43 14.16
CA PRO A 153 -25.69 -24.40 13.27
C PRO A 153 -26.08 -25.02 11.92
N SER A 154 -25.98 -24.29 10.81
CA SER A 154 -26.01 -24.90 9.48
C SER A 154 -24.59 -25.08 8.96
N ALA A 155 -24.21 -26.36 8.85
CA ALA A 155 -23.01 -26.84 8.19
C ALA A 155 -23.00 -26.49 6.70
N TYR A 156 -21.94 -25.82 6.24
CA TYR A 156 -21.51 -25.89 4.85
C TYR A 156 -19.97 -25.88 4.78
N ASP A 157 -19.41 -27.07 4.54
CA ASP A 157 -18.11 -27.25 3.91
C ASP A 157 -18.18 -26.72 2.46
N ILE A 158 -17.23 -25.89 2.06
CA ILE A 158 -17.05 -25.53 0.65
C ILE A 158 -15.83 -26.31 0.14
N PRO A 159 -15.96 -27.19 -0.87
CA PRO A 159 -14.81 -27.82 -1.50
C PRO A 159 -14.07 -26.78 -2.35
N VAL A 160 -12.79 -26.56 -2.05
CA VAL A 160 -11.89 -25.76 -2.90
C VAL A 160 -11.26 -26.66 -3.96
N THR A 161 -11.54 -26.39 -5.24
CA THR A 161 -10.76 -26.95 -6.35
C THR A 161 -9.56 -26.04 -6.63
N PRO A 162 -8.33 -26.57 -6.71
CA PRO A 162 -7.16 -25.77 -7.06
C PRO A 162 -7.15 -25.49 -8.56
N THR A 163 -7.14 -24.21 -8.94
CA THR A 163 -6.92 -23.76 -10.32
C THR A 163 -5.47 -24.06 -10.74
N ALA A 164 -5.33 -24.95 -11.73
CA ALA A 164 -4.06 -25.24 -12.36
C ALA A 164 -3.60 -24.04 -13.21
N LYS A 165 -2.34 -23.68 -13.02
CA LYS A 165 -1.62 -22.61 -13.73
C LYS A 165 -1.15 -23.13 -15.10
N THR A 166 -1.38 -22.37 -16.16
CA THR A 166 -0.65 -22.46 -17.44
C THR A 166 0.05 -21.13 -17.69
#